data_AF-A0A4Q2M0U4-F1
#
_entry.id   AF-A0A4Q2M0U4-F1
#
_cell.length_a   1.000
_cell.length_b   1.000
_cell.length_c   1.000
_cell.angle_alpha   90.00
_cell.angle_beta   90.00
_cell.angle_gamma   90.00
#
_symmetry.space_group_name_H-M   'P 1'
#
loop_
_entity.id
_entity.type
_entity.pdbx_description
1 polymer ?
#
loop_
_entity_poly.entity_id
_entity_poly.type
_entity_poly.pdbx_seq_one_letter_code
_entity_poly.pdbx_strand_id
1 'polypeptide(L)'
;MTLEQPADATELEHLTLHALNNFDIPVGMMTGVAATGVEQDDQTKWVSIASLSARRYIVRIQSNPTPVVVDLASLDLTGDAPRQLDLLPGEFTPVTL
;
A
#
# COMPACT_ATOMS: atom_id res chain seq x y z
N MET A 1 -13.64 -5.56 -15.96
CA MET A 1 -13.54 -4.16 -15.49
C MET A 1 -12.98 -3.35 -16.65
N THR A 2 -13.80 -2.49 -17.25
CA THR A 2 -13.28 -1.51 -18.21
C THR A 2 -12.78 -0.33 -17.38
N LEU A 3 -11.46 -0.16 -17.31
CA LEU A 3 -10.86 0.98 -16.61
C LEU A 3 -11.06 2.22 -17.48
N GLU A 4 -11.78 3.22 -16.96
CA GLU A 4 -11.85 4.53 -17.62
C GLU A 4 -10.54 5.28 -17.41
N GLN A 5 -10.22 6.20 -18.32
CA GLN A 5 -9.02 7.01 -18.20
C GLN A 5 -9.18 7.97 -17.01
N PRO A 6 -8.28 7.93 -16.01
CA PRO A 6 -8.36 8.85 -14.88
C PRO A 6 -8.08 10.29 -15.32
N ALA A 7 -8.78 11.25 -14.72
CA ALA A 7 -8.68 12.67 -15.02
C ALA A 7 -7.35 13.28 -14.55
N ASP A 8 -6.80 12.77 -13.45
CA ASP A 8 -5.54 13.23 -12.88
C ASP A 8 -4.74 12.12 -12.18
N ALA A 9 -3.58 12.48 -11.64
CA ALA A 9 -2.70 11.54 -10.95
C ALA A 9 -3.34 10.95 -9.68
N THR A 10 -4.14 11.72 -8.94
CA THR A 10 -4.80 11.24 -7.71
C THR A 10 -5.81 10.16 -8.05
N GLU A 11 -6.62 10.39 -9.08
CA GLU A 11 -7.58 9.39 -9.55
C GLU A 11 -6.87 8.13 -10.08
N LEU A 12 -5.75 8.29 -10.80
CA LEU A 12 -4.93 7.16 -11.24
C LEU A 12 -4.33 6.37 -10.07
N GLU A 13 -3.89 7.05 -9.00
CA GLU A 13 -3.39 6.43 -7.77
C GLU A 13 -4.49 5.56 -7.13
N HIS A 14 -5.72 6.07 -7.02
CA HIS A 14 -6.87 5.31 -6.50
C HIS A 14 -7.24 4.13 -7.40
N LEU A 15 -7.29 4.34 -8.71
CA LEU A 15 -7.59 3.29 -9.67
C LEU A 15 -6.56 2.16 -9.62
N THR A 16 -5.29 2.52 -9.46
CA THR A 16 -4.18 1.57 -9.29
C THR A 16 -4.34 0.79 -7.98
N LEU A 17 -4.68 1.46 -6.87
CA LEU A 17 -4.96 0.78 -5.60
C LEU A 17 -6.11 -0.22 -5.74
N HIS A 18 -7.21 0.16 -6.40
CA HIS A 18 -8.32 -0.76 -6.68
C HIS A 18 -7.91 -1.94 -7.54
N ALA A 19 -7.08 -1.73 -8.56
CA ALA A 19 -6.54 -2.82 -9.38
C ALA A 19 -5.70 -3.78 -8.54
N LEU A 20 -4.82 -3.26 -7.66
CA LEU A 20 -3.97 -4.07 -6.77
C LEU A 20 -4.80 -4.85 -5.74
N ASN A 21 -5.87 -4.27 -5.20
CA ASN A 21 -6.74 -4.94 -4.24
C ASN A 21 -7.37 -6.23 -4.80
N ASN A 22 -7.53 -6.35 -6.13
CA ASN A 22 -8.04 -7.60 -6.74
C ASN A 22 -7.04 -8.76 -6.68
N PHE A 23 -5.78 -8.48 -6.37
CA PHE A 23 -4.71 -9.47 -6.26
C PHE A 23 -4.18 -9.60 -4.82
N ASP A 24 -4.83 -8.95 -3.85
CA ASP A 24 -4.53 -9.16 -2.45
C ASP A 24 -4.77 -10.63 -2.08
N ILE A 25 -3.81 -11.23 -1.39
CA ILE A 25 -3.94 -12.56 -0.82
C ILE A 25 -4.40 -12.38 0.64
N PRO A 26 -5.66 -12.75 0.99
CA PRO A 26 -6.15 -12.67 2.35
C PRO A 26 -5.44 -13.67 3.27
N VAL A 27 -5.44 -13.37 4.57
CA VAL A 27 -4.96 -14.29 5.61
C VAL A 27 -5.67 -15.63 5.47
N GLY A 28 -4.91 -16.73 5.47
CA GLY A 28 -5.46 -18.08 5.40
C GLY A 28 -5.88 -18.55 4.02
N MET A 29 -5.73 -17.73 2.96
CA MET A 29 -6.14 -18.11 1.59
C MET A 29 -5.09 -18.98 0.90
N MET A 30 -3.80 -18.67 1.04
CA MET A 30 -2.69 -19.48 0.53
C MET A 30 -1.93 -20.13 1.69
N THR A 31 -2.47 -21.23 2.19
CA THR A 31 -1.85 -22.03 3.26
C THR A 31 -1.37 -23.38 2.76
N GLY A 32 -0.32 -23.92 3.38
CA GLY A 32 0.18 -25.25 3.04
C GLY A 32 1.51 -25.58 3.69
N VAL A 33 2.16 -26.62 3.15
CA VAL A 33 3.50 -27.04 3.55
C VAL A 33 4.37 -27.04 2.29
N ALA A 34 5.43 -26.26 2.30
CA ALA A 34 6.38 -26.19 1.20
C ALA A 34 7.09 -27.55 1.01
N ALA A 35 7.73 -27.76 -0.14
CA ALA A 35 8.52 -28.97 -0.41
C ALA A 35 9.63 -29.23 0.63
N THR A 36 10.05 -28.19 1.36
CA THR A 36 11.02 -28.24 2.46
C THR A 36 10.41 -28.70 3.80
N GLY A 37 9.10 -28.92 3.87
CA GLY A 37 8.38 -29.25 5.11
C GLY A 37 8.01 -28.03 5.97
N VAL A 38 8.28 -26.80 5.51
CA VAL A 38 7.99 -25.56 6.24
C VAL A 38 6.55 -25.14 5.99
N GLU A 39 5.83 -24.75 7.06
CA GLU A 39 4.50 -24.15 6.94
C GLU A 39 4.54 -22.84 6.15
N GLN A 40 3.59 -22.67 5.25
CA GLN A 40 3.44 -21.50 4.40
C GLN A 40 2.06 -20.90 4.64
N ASP A 41 2.02 -19.59 4.87
CA ASP A 41 0.80 -18.75 4.94
C ASP A 41 1.08 -17.44 4.20
N ASP A 42 1.06 -17.55 2.87
CA ASP A 42 1.30 -16.42 1.99
C ASP A 42 0.12 -15.47 2.05
N GLN A 43 0.44 -14.19 2.18
CA GLN A 43 -0.53 -13.13 2.31
C GLN A 43 0.11 -11.82 1.87
N THR A 44 -0.70 -10.93 1.29
CA THR A 44 -0.22 -9.59 0.95
C THR A 44 -0.01 -8.80 2.24
N LYS A 45 1.26 -8.58 2.62
CA LYS A 45 1.62 -7.81 3.83
C LYS A 45 1.51 -6.30 3.62
N TRP A 46 1.81 -5.84 2.42
CA TRP A 46 1.69 -4.46 2.01
C TRP A 46 1.64 -4.37 0.49
N VAL A 47 1.09 -3.26 -0.01
CA VAL A 47 1.18 -2.87 -1.41
C VAL A 47 1.76 -1.47 -1.49
N SER A 48 2.49 -1.17 -2.56
CA SER A 48 2.99 0.18 -2.80
C SER A 48 2.73 0.65 -4.23
N ILE A 49 2.61 1.96 -4.39
CA ILE A 49 2.42 2.64 -5.67
C ILE A 49 3.45 3.77 -5.76
N ALA A 50 4.28 3.73 -6.79
CA ALA A 50 5.20 4.82 -7.11
C ALA A 50 4.58 5.71 -8.20
N SER A 51 4.07 6.87 -7.80
CA SER A 51 3.50 7.88 -8.70
C SER A 51 4.61 8.82 -9.16
N LEU A 52 5.20 8.51 -10.32
CA LEU A 52 6.44 9.13 -10.79
C LEU A 52 6.27 10.62 -11.11
N SER A 53 5.24 10.98 -11.88
CA SER A 53 4.98 12.37 -12.27
C SER A 53 4.55 13.24 -11.09
N ALA A 54 3.74 12.68 -10.17
CA ALA A 54 3.28 13.38 -8.97
C ALA A 54 4.33 13.37 -7.84
N ARG A 55 5.42 12.60 -7.98
CA ARG A 55 6.48 12.44 -6.97
C ARG A 55 5.92 11.97 -5.62
N ARG A 56 5.07 10.96 -5.64
CA ARG A 56 4.44 10.39 -4.43
C ARG A 56 4.74 8.89 -4.33
N TYR A 57 5.09 8.44 -3.14
CA TYR A 57 5.24 7.01 -2.83
C TYR A 57 4.17 6.60 -1.82
N ILE A 58 3.26 5.74 -2.26
CA ILE A 58 2.07 5.37 -1.51
C ILE A 58 2.26 3.95 -0.99
N VAL A 59 1.87 3.70 0.26
CA VAL A 59 1.92 2.38 0.87
C VAL A 59 0.62 2.12 1.60
N ARG A 60 0.07 0.92 1.46
CA ARG A 60 -0.98 0.38 2.33
C ARG A 60 -0.46 -0.91 2.94
N ILE A 61 -0.57 -1.05 4.25
CA ILE A 61 -0.21 -2.28 4.96
C ILE A 61 -1.46 -3.12 5.21
N GLN A 62 -1.30 -4.43 5.35
CA GLN A 62 -2.42 -5.36 5.57
C GLN A 62 -3.28 -4.98 6.79
N SER A 63 -2.64 -4.54 7.88
CA SER A 63 -3.31 -4.18 9.13
C SER A 63 -3.91 -2.78 9.14
N ASN A 64 -3.78 -2.01 8.05
CA ASN A 64 -4.34 -0.66 7.93
C ASN A 64 -4.84 -0.42 6.51
N PRO A 65 -6.18 -0.41 6.27
CA PRO A 65 -6.73 -0.23 4.94
C PRO A 65 -6.50 1.19 4.39
N THR A 66 -6.15 2.16 5.23
CA THR A 66 -5.89 3.54 4.82
C THR A 66 -4.50 3.65 4.20
N PRO A 67 -4.38 3.97 2.90
CA PRO A 67 -3.07 4.21 2.29
C PRO A 67 -2.43 5.48 2.88
N VAL A 68 -1.14 5.40 3.15
CA VAL A 68 -0.30 6.54 3.54
C VAL A 68 0.59 6.94 2.38
N VAL A 69 0.99 8.22 2.35
CA VAL A 69 1.78 8.76 1.23
C VAL A 69 3.00 9.50 1.75
N VAL A 70 4.15 9.20 1.16
CA VAL A 70 5.35 10.02 1.23
C VAL A 70 5.34 10.95 0.02
N ASP A 71 5.18 12.25 0.27
CA ASP A 71 5.32 13.29 -0.75
C ASP A 71 6.80 13.62 -0.96
N LEU A 72 7.37 13.13 -2.07
CA LEU A 72 8.78 13.34 -2.41
C LEU A 72 9.05 14.74 -2.96
N ALA A 73 8.01 15.51 -3.32
CA ALA A 73 8.20 16.88 -3.79
C ALA A 73 8.49 17.86 -2.63
N SER A 74 8.00 17.55 -1.43
CA SER A 74 8.21 18.36 -0.22
C SER A 74 9.24 17.76 0.75
N LEU A 75 9.63 16.50 0.54
CA LEU A 75 10.59 15.82 1.40
C LEU A 75 12.00 16.39 1.23
N ASP A 76 12.63 16.84 2.33
CA ASP A 76 14.05 17.22 2.33
C ASP A 76 14.92 15.98 2.17
N LEU A 77 15.61 15.85 1.03
CA LEU A 77 16.49 14.73 0.71
C LEU A 77 17.99 15.07 0.83
N THR A 78 18.34 16.18 1.48
CA THR A 78 19.73 16.65 1.59
C THR A 78 20.48 16.14 2.82
N GLY A 79 19.79 15.43 3.71
CA GLY A 79 20.39 14.82 4.90
C GLY A 79 21.44 13.74 4.58
N ASP A 80 22.31 13.47 5.55
CA ASP A 80 23.42 12.52 5.46
C ASP A 80 23.11 11.14 6.06
N ALA A 81 21.90 10.95 6.60
CA ALA A 81 21.46 9.72 7.24
C ALA A 81 20.05 9.29 6.76
N PRO A 82 19.75 7.99 6.76
CA PRO A 82 18.41 7.49 6.44
C PRO A 82 17.39 7.93 7.49
N ARG A 83 16.17 8.22 7.05
CA ARG A 83 15.00 8.40 7.93
C ARG A 83 14.08 7.20 7.80
N GLN A 84 13.54 6.76 8.93
CA GLN A 84 12.58 5.68 9.01
C GLN A 84 11.28 6.18 9.63
N LEU A 85 10.16 5.67 9.13
CA LEU A 85 8.83 5.87 9.68
C LEU A 85 8.18 4.51 9.85
N ASP A 86 7.69 4.22 11.05
CA ASP A 86 6.93 3.00 11.31
C ASP A 86 5.48 3.19 10.85
N LEU A 87 4.96 2.20 10.13
CA LEU A 87 3.57 2.18 9.70
C LEU A 87 2.73 1.43 10.73
N LEU A 88 1.78 2.14 11.32
CA LEU A 88 0.94 1.62 12.40
C LEU A 88 -0.33 0.95 11.86
N PRO A 89 -0.85 -0.09 12.55
CA PRO A 89 -2.17 -0.65 12.28
C PRO A 89 -3.27 0.43 12.27
N GLY A 90 -4.33 0.17 11.51
CA GLY A 90 -5.48 1.05 11.47
C GLY A 90 -6.30 0.95 12.76
N GLU A 91 -6.82 2.08 13.22
CA GLU A 91 -7.70 2.17 14.39
C GLU A 91 -9.05 2.77 13.99
N PHE A 92 -10.08 2.51 14.80
CA PHE A 92 -11.37 3.17 14.62
C PHE A 92 -11.23 4.68 14.82
N THR A 93 -11.60 5.47 13.81
CA THR A 93 -11.64 6.93 13.93
C THR A 93 -13.07 7.37 14.28
N PRO A 94 -13.32 7.99 15.45
CA PRO A 94 -14.65 8.48 15.81
C PRO A 94 -15.14 9.54 14.84
N VAL A 95 -16.36 9.39 14.33
CA VAL A 95 -17.03 10.44 13.56
C VAL A 95 -17.75 11.36 14.55
N THR A 96 -17.37 12.63 14.57
CA THR A 96 -18.11 13.68 15.28
C THR A 96 -18.92 14.45 14.25
N LEU A 97 -20.24 14.53 14.44
CA LEU A 97 -21.17 15.27 13.61
C LEU A 97 -21.36 16.70 14.12
#